data_AF-A0A1G8IAL7-F1
#
_entry.id   AF-A0A1G8IAL7-F1
#
_cell.length_a   1.000
_cell.length_b   1.000
_cell.length_c   1.000
_cell.angle_alpha   90.00
_cell.angle_beta   90.00
_cell.angle_gamma   90.00
#
_symmetry.space_group_name_H-M   'P 1'
#
loop_
_entity.id
_entity.type
_entity.pdbx_description
1 polymer ?
#
loop_
_entity_poly.entity_id
_entity_poly.type
_entity_poly.pdbx_seq_one_letter_code
_entity_poly.pdbx_strand_id
1 'polypeptide(L)' 'MMRPDAKVKAVYLYPKPVDFRKSIDGLAALVELDIKVAVFDPVLFVFLERGPLYFSYSKADHSGRIRVLK' A
#
# COMPACT_ATOMS: atom_id res chain seq x y z
N MET A 1 16.75 -2.90 -5.09
CA MET A 1 16.50 -1.76 -4.18
C MET A 1 15.49 -0.84 -4.85
N MET A 2 14.31 -0.65 -4.25
CA MET A 2 13.29 0.25 -4.81
C MET A 2 13.75 1.70 -4.64
N ARG A 3 13.67 2.51 -5.71
CA ARG A 3 13.92 3.96 -5.65
C ARG A 3 12.57 4.67 -5.79
N PRO A 4 12.02 5.25 -4.71
CA PRO A 4 10.79 6.02 -4.79
C PRO A 4 10.91 7.16 -5.79
N ASP A 5 9.83 7.47 -6.51
CA ASP A 5 9.76 8.66 -7.35
C ASP A 5 9.98 9.90 -6.47
N ALA A 6 10.68 10.91 -6.99
CA ALA A 6 10.88 12.20 -6.30
C ALA A 6 9.55 12.89 -5.94
N LYS A 7 8.45 12.50 -6.59
CA LYS A 7 7.10 12.99 -6.33
C LYS A 7 6.40 12.35 -5.14
N VAL A 8 6.96 11.31 -4.52
CA VAL A 8 6.36 10.66 -3.34
C VAL A 8 6.38 11.64 -2.17
N LYS A 9 5.20 12.06 -1.69
CA LYS A 9 5.05 13.05 -0.62
C LYS A 9 5.12 12.43 0.78
N ALA A 10 4.69 11.18 0.92
CA ALA A 10 4.66 10.47 2.18
C ALA A 10 4.71 8.95 1.98
N VAL A 11 5.12 8.27 3.04
CA VAL A 11 5.10 6.80 3.15
C VAL A 11 4.29 6.44 4.38
N TYR A 12 3.25 5.63 4.21
CA TYR A 12 2.38 5.16 5.29
C TYR A 12 2.64 3.70 5.58
N LEU A 13 2.96 3.39 6.83
CA LEU A 13 3.12 2.02 7.30
C LEU A 13 1.82 1.54 7.94
N TYR A 14 1.30 0.42 7.45
CA TYR A 14 0.20 -0.31 8.08
C TYR A 14 0.75 -1.51 8.87
N PRO A 15 0.77 -1.44 10.21
CA PRO A 15 1.53 -2.39 11.04
C PRO A 15 0.80 -3.72 11.28
N LYS A 16 -0.49 -3.85 10.92
CA LYS A 16 -1.22 -5.11 11.10
C LYS A 16 -0.97 -6.03 9.90
N PRO A 17 -0.69 -7.34 10.11
CA PRO A 17 -0.46 -8.27 9.02
C PRO A 17 -1.64 -8.36 8.04
N VAL A 18 -1.39 -8.08 6.77
CA VAL A 18 -2.36 -8.16 5.67
C VAL A 18 -2.13 -9.45 4.88
N ASP A 19 -3.22 -10.14 4.56
CA ASP A 19 -3.20 -11.29 3.65
C ASP A 19 -3.47 -10.84 2.22
N PHE A 20 -2.41 -10.51 1.49
CA PHE A 20 -2.48 -10.05 0.09
C PHE A 20 -3.10 -11.07 -0.88
N ARG A 21 -3.25 -12.33 -0.47
CA ARG A 21 -3.92 -13.36 -1.28
C ARG A 21 -5.43 -13.15 -1.35
N LYS A 22 -6.01 -12.34 -0.45
CA LYS A 22 -7.45 -12.06 -0.41
C LYS A 22 -7.72 -10.62 -0.83
N SER A 23 -8.17 -10.47 -2.08
CA SER A 23 -8.73 -9.26 -2.71
C SER A 23 -7.85 -8.00 -2.74
N ILE A 24 -7.64 -7.49 -3.96
CA ILE A 24 -6.96 -6.21 -4.21
C ILE A 24 -7.87 -5.02 -3.84
N ASP A 25 -9.17 -5.12 -4.11
CA ASP A 25 -10.11 -4.03 -3.81
C ASP A 25 -10.29 -3.82 -2.30
N GLY A 26 -10.05 -4.87 -1.50
CA GLY A 26 -10.00 -4.77 -0.04
C GLY A 26 -8.87 -3.88 0.50
N LEU A 27 -7.77 -3.73 -0.25
CA LEU A 27 -6.66 -2.85 0.14
C LEU A 27 -7.00 -1.37 -0.04
N ALA A 28 -7.72 -1.00 -1.11
CA ALA A 28 -8.17 0.38 -1.30
C ALA A 28 -9.12 0.80 -0.17
N ALA A 29 -10.10 -0.06 0.16
CA ALA A 29 -10.99 0.19 1.30
C ALA A 29 -10.23 0.27 2.64
N LEU A 30 -9.21 -0.56 2.86
CA LEU A 30 -8.37 -0.50 4.05
C LEU A 30 -7.62 0.84 4.15
N VAL A 31 -7.04 1.30 3.04
CA VAL A 31 -6.34 2.60 2.98
C VAL A 31 -7.30 3.74 3.30
N GLU A 32 -8.47 3.78 2.66
CA GLU A 32 -9.42 4.87 2.84
C GLU A 32 -10.06 4.87 4.24
N LEU A 33 -10.37 3.70 4.81
CA LEU A 33 -11.10 3.59 6.06
C LEU A 33 -10.21 3.56 7.32
N ASP A 34 -9.08 2.85 7.30
CA ASP A 34 -8.20 2.70 8.48
C ASP A 34 -7.04 3.73 8.44
N ILE A 35 -6.38 3.87 7.29
CA ILE A 35 -5.25 4.83 7.13
C ILE A 35 -5.77 6.26 6.93
N LYS A 36 -6.98 6.41 6.35
CA LYS A 36 -7.67 7.70 6.12
C LYS A 36 -6.90 8.63 5.20
N VAL A 37 -6.33 8.07 4.14
CA VAL A 37 -5.59 8.79 3.09
C VAL A 37 -6.25 8.51 1.74
N ALA A 38 -6.29 9.50 0.85
CA ALA A 38 -6.80 9.30 -0.49
C ALA A 38 -5.85 8.40 -1.29
N VAL A 39 -6.37 7.31 -1.88
CA VAL A 39 -5.56 6.35 -2.64
C VAL A 39 -4.86 6.97 -3.85
N PHE A 40 -5.40 8.07 -4.39
CA PHE A 40 -4.85 8.80 -5.53
C PHE A 40 -3.74 9.80 -5.17
N ASP A 41 -3.48 10.04 -3.88
CA ASP A 41 -2.38 10.89 -3.49
C ASP A 41 -1.04 10.27 -3.91
N PRO A 42 -0.02 11.09 -4.21
CA PRO A 42 1.30 10.60 -4.60
C PRO A 42 2.05 10.07 -3.37
N VAL A 43 1.55 9.00 -2.78
CA VAL A 43 2.05 8.40 -1.54
C VAL A 43 2.35 6.92 -1.76
N LEU A 44 3.18 6.35 -0.89
CA LEU A 44 3.45 4.91 -0.86
C LEU A 44 2.84 4.30 0.39
N PHE A 45 2.31 3.09 0.25
CA PHE A 45 1.84 2.28 1.36
C PHE A 45 2.82 1.14 1.58
N VAL A 46 3.15 0.89 2.84
CA VAL A 46 3.97 -0.24 3.29
C VAL A 46 3.07 -1.10 4.16
N PHE A 47 2.93 -2.35 3.78
CA PHE A 47 2.12 -3.30 4.52
C PHE A 47 2.98 -4.43 5.05
N LEU A 48 2.65 -4.90 6.25
CA LEU A 48 3.22 -6.11 6.79
C LEU A 48 2.52 -7.33 6.19
N GLU A 49 3.26 -8.28 5.63
CA GLU A 49 2.69 -9.52 5.12
C GLU A 49 2.52 -10.58 6.22
N ARG A 50 1.50 -11.43 6.10
CA ARG A 50 1.40 -12.65 6.92
C ARG A 50 2.42 -13.68 6.44
N GLY A 51 3.60 -13.70 7.07
CA GLY A 51 4.72 -14.58 6.72
C GLY A 51 5.99 -14.18 7.48
N PRO A 52 7.20 -14.54 7.00
CA PRO A 52 8.44 -13.93 7.50
C PRO A 52 8.35 -12.41 7.35
N LEU A 53 9.16 -11.64 8.10
CA LEU A 53 9.17 -10.16 8.19
C LEU A 53 9.43 -9.45 6.84
N TYR A 54 8.51 -9.64 5.88
CA TYR A 54 8.48 -9.04 4.56
C TYR A 54 7.50 -7.88 4.60
N PHE A 55 8.00 -6.76 4.09
CA PHE A 55 7.21 -5.58 3.82
C PHE A 55 6.92 -5.52 2.33
N SER A 56 5.67 -5.25 2.00
CA SER A 56 5.27 -5.00 0.62
C SER A 56 5.03 -3.51 0.42
N TYR A 57 5.72 -2.92 -0.56
CA TYR A 57 5.44 -1.56 -1.00
C TYR A 57 4.27 -1.60 -1.96
N SER A 58 3.42 -0.58 -1.92
CA SER A 58 2.27 -0.51 -2.81
C SER A 58 1.93 0.92 -3.16
N LYS A 59 1.33 1.10 -4.33
CA LYS A 59 0.79 2.37 -4.81
C LYS A 59 -0.52 2.13 -5.56
N ALA A 60 -1.43 3.09 -5.52
CA ALA A 60 -2.57 3.05 -6.43
C ALA A 60 -2.13 3.25 -7.89
N ASP A 61 -2.73 2.48 -8.79
CA ASP A 61 -2.67 2.76 -10.22
C ASP A 61 -3.69 3.84 -10.62
N HIS A 62 -3.74 4.18 -11.91
CA HIS A 62 -4.65 5.20 -12.42
C HIS A 62 -6.15 4.86 -12.24
N SER A 63 -6.49 3.61 -11.92
CA SER A 63 -7.85 3.16 -11.64
C SER A 63 -8.20 3.17 -10.15
N GLY A 64 -7.25 3.54 -9.28
CA GLY A 64 -7.40 3.53 -7.83
C GLY A 64 -7.12 2.17 -7.19
N ARG A 65 -6.67 1.17 -7.98
CA ARG A 65 -6.32 -0.15 -7.45
C ARG A 65 -4.94 -0.12 -6.82
N ILE A 66 -4.83 -0.60 -5.58
CA ILE A 66 -3.55 -0.75 -4.89
C ILE A 66 -2.77 -1.91 -5.51
N ARG A 67 -1.59 -1.61 -6.06
CA ARG A 67 -0.67 -2.61 -6.63
C ARG A 67 0.55 -2.76 -5.76
N VAL A 68 0.91 -4.01 -5.49
CA VAL A 68 2.16 -4.35 -4.81
C VAL A 68 3.33 -4.18 -5.78
N LEU A 69 4.27 -3.34 -5.36
CA LEU A 69 5.54 -3.07 -6.01
C LEU A 69 6.57 -3.86 -5.18
N LYS A 70 6.92 -5.05 -5.65
CA LYS A 70 7.79 -6.00 -4.96
C LYS A 70 9.14 -5.38 -4.53
#